data_AF-A0A314KYR7-F1
#
_entry.id   AF-A0A314KYR7-F1
#
_cell.length_a   1.000
_cell.length_b   1.000
_cell.length_c   1.000
_cell.angle_alpha   90.00
_cell.angle_beta   90.00
_cell.angle_gamma   90.00
#
_symmetry.space_group_name_H-M   'P 1'
#
loop_
_entity.id
_entity.type
_entity.pdbx_description
1 polymer ?
#
loop_
_entity_poly.entity_id
_entity_poly.type
_entity_poly.pdbx_seq_one_letter_code
_entity_poly.pdbx_strand_id
1 'polypeptide(L)'
;MKLGKKSSEIEGEVVLAEQVNGGSTDVPETVVKDEITQREGELVRNFLKNSASQLTIFGLFSLQEGLKERELCVFFRNNHFNTMFKFEGELYILATDQGYINQSDLVWEKLNEGQRNMLRQYDVSL
;
A
#
# COMPACT_ATOMS: atom_id res chain seq x y z
N MET A 1 -22.30 -20.19 -13.59
CA MET A 1 -22.01 -19.17 -12.57
C MET A 1 -21.39 -19.85 -11.36
N LYS A 2 -20.10 -19.63 -11.10
CA LYS A 2 -19.43 -20.05 -9.86
C LYS A 2 -18.78 -18.81 -9.27
N LEU A 3 -19.33 -18.37 -8.14
CA LEU A 3 -18.89 -17.20 -7.39
C LEU A 3 -17.74 -17.66 -6.48
N GLY A 4 -16.50 -17.45 -6.93
CA GLY A 4 -15.31 -17.66 -6.10
C GLY A 4 -15.02 -16.41 -5.29
N LYS A 5 -15.49 -16.36 -4.04
CA LYS A 5 -15.03 -15.37 -3.05
C LYS A 5 -13.56 -15.67 -2.74
N LYS A 6 -12.66 -14.71 -2.96
CA LYS A 6 -11.31 -14.75 -2.40
C LYS A 6 -11.29 -13.74 -1.25
N SER A 7 -11.38 -14.27 -0.03
CA SER A 7 -11.20 -13.53 1.23
C SER A 7 -9.75 -13.08 1.32
N SER A 8 -9.52 -11.80 1.57
CA SER A 8 -8.21 -11.28 1.95
C SER A 8 -8.17 -11.18 3.47
N GLU A 9 -7.75 -12.27 4.12
CA GLU A 9 -7.48 -12.27 5.55
C GLU A 9 -6.01 -11.88 5.73
N ILE A 10 -5.81 -10.68 6.25
CA ILE A 10 -4.54 -10.20 6.81
C ILE A 10 -4.74 -10.24 8.32
N GLU A 11 -4.46 -11.39 8.92
CA GLU A 11 -4.43 -11.54 10.37
C GLU A 11 -3.11 -10.94 10.89
N GLY A 12 -3.21 -9.76 11.49
CA GLY A 12 -2.14 -9.22 12.33
C GLY A 12 -2.09 -10.03 13.61
N GLU A 13 -1.12 -10.92 13.73
CA GLU A 13 -0.89 -11.69 14.95
C GLU A 13 -0.32 -10.78 16.04
N VAL A 14 -1.04 -10.66 17.16
CA VAL A 14 -0.59 -9.97 18.37
C VAL A 14 -0.31 -11.05 19.41
N VAL A 15 0.95 -11.47 19.54
CA VAL A 15 1.33 -12.51 20.49
C VAL A 15 1.51 -11.89 21.88
N LEU A 16 0.61 -12.25 22.80
CA LEU A 16 0.73 -11.96 24.23
C LEU A 16 1.75 -12.93 24.84
N ALA A 17 2.78 -12.41 25.49
CA ALA A 17 3.76 -13.22 26.21
C ALA A 17 3.17 -13.74 27.53
N GLU A 18 3.15 -15.05 27.72
CA GLU A 18 2.80 -15.70 28.98
C GLU A 18 4.07 -16.30 29.61
N GLN A 19 4.34 -15.94 30.86
CA GLN A 19 5.45 -16.48 31.64
C GLN A 19 5.03 -17.79 32.31
N VAL A 20 5.79 -18.87 32.09
CA VAL A 20 5.74 -20.08 32.95
C VAL A 20 7.14 -20.58 33.27
N ASN A 21 7.30 -20.91 34.55
CA ASN A 21 8.52 -21.30 35.24
C ASN A 21 8.72 -22.83 35.24
N GLY A 22 9.94 -23.28 34.93
CA GLY A 22 10.56 -24.48 35.51
C GLY A 22 10.58 -25.78 34.69
N GLY A 23 11.79 -26.33 34.49
CA GLY A 23 12.00 -27.77 34.26
C GLY A 23 12.96 -28.11 33.11
N SER A 24 14.18 -28.52 33.45
CA SER A 24 15.27 -28.89 32.53
C SER A 24 14.97 -30.14 31.69
N THR A 25 15.12 -30.02 30.36
CA THR A 25 15.42 -31.13 29.44
C THR A 25 16.24 -30.57 28.28
N ASP A 26 17.48 -31.05 28.16
CA ASP A 26 18.44 -30.65 27.11
C ASP A 26 17.96 -31.13 25.73
N VAL A 27 17.15 -30.31 25.06
CA VAL A 27 16.97 -30.34 23.62
C VAL A 27 17.90 -29.25 23.06
N PRO A 28 18.70 -29.49 22.02
CA PRO A 28 19.38 -28.40 21.33
C PRO A 28 18.29 -27.52 20.72
N GLU A 29 17.88 -26.47 21.45
CA GLU A 29 17.20 -25.33 20.88
C GLU A 29 18.16 -24.79 19.83
N THR A 30 17.87 -25.09 18.56
CA THR A 30 18.39 -24.30 17.47
C THR A 30 17.81 -22.91 17.66
N VAL A 31 18.53 -22.08 18.43
CA VAL A 31 18.24 -20.66 18.61
C VAL A 31 18.31 -20.06 17.22
N VAL A 32 17.15 -19.90 16.58
CA VAL A 32 17.02 -19.04 15.41
C VAL A 32 17.34 -17.65 15.94
N LYS A 33 18.56 -17.19 15.69
CA LYS A 33 18.92 -15.80 15.97
C LYS A 33 18.15 -14.93 15.00
N ASP A 34 17.01 -14.41 15.43
CA ASP A 34 16.27 -13.32 14.77
C ASP A 34 17.03 -11.99 14.85
N GLU A 35 18.36 -12.01 14.73
CA GLU A 35 19.22 -10.83 14.74
C GLU A 35 19.38 -10.32 13.30
N ILE A 36 18.78 -9.17 12.99
CA ILE A 36 19.01 -8.47 11.71
C ILE A 36 20.50 -8.14 11.60
N THR A 37 21.15 -8.66 10.56
CA THR A 37 22.56 -8.39 10.29
C THR A 37 22.76 -6.94 9.86
N GLN A 38 23.98 -6.42 10.07
CA GLN A 38 24.34 -5.07 9.62
C GLN A 38 24.02 -4.85 8.13
N ARG A 39 24.31 -5.85 7.30
CA ARG A 39 24.07 -5.81 5.85
C ARG A 39 22.59 -5.71 5.52
N GLU A 40 21.74 -6.50 6.19
CA GLU A 40 20.29 -6.43 6.01
C GLU A 40 19.75 -5.06 6.42
N GLY A 41 20.25 -4.50 7.54
CA GLY A 41 19.91 -3.15 7.95
C GLY A 41 20.26 -2.09 6.90
N GLU A 42 21.41 -2.22 6.23
CA GLU A 42 21.80 -1.31 5.13
C GLU A 42 20.88 -1.45 3.92
N LEU A 43 20.50 -2.68 3.55
CA LEU A 43 19.55 -2.92 2.46
C LEU A 43 18.18 -2.29 2.75
N VAL A 44 17.65 -2.49 3.96
CA VAL A 44 16.38 -1.89 4.39
C VAL A 44 16.45 -0.37 4.36
N ARG A 45 17.52 0.23 4.91
CA ARG A 45 17.70 1.69 4.88
C ARG A 45 17.75 2.24 3.46
N ASN A 46 18.47 1.57 2.56
CA ASN A 46 18.56 1.98 1.17
C ASN A 46 17.21 1.87 0.46
N PHE A 47 16.45 0.79 0.71
CA PHE A 47 15.10 0.64 0.20
C PHE A 47 14.21 1.80 0.66
N LEU A 48 14.09 2.02 1.98
CA LEU A 48 13.25 3.08 2.55
C LEU A 48 13.63 4.47 2.02
N LYS A 49 14.93 4.75 1.89
CA LYS A 49 15.43 6.00 1.32
C LYS A 49 15.02 6.17 -0.14
N ASN A 50 15.14 5.11 -0.94
CA ASN A 50 14.80 5.15 -2.37
C ASN A 50 13.28 5.08 -2.62
N SER A 51 12.48 4.65 -1.63
CA SER A 51 11.03 4.57 -1.69
C SER A 51 10.34 5.58 -0.76
N ALA A 52 10.98 6.71 -0.49
CA ALA A 52 10.48 7.71 0.48
C ALA A 52 9.08 8.28 0.13
N SER A 53 8.67 8.21 -1.15
CA SER A 53 7.34 8.60 -1.63
C SER A 53 6.23 7.57 -1.34
N GLN A 54 6.58 6.47 -0.65
CA GLN A 54 5.73 5.31 -0.35
C GLN A 54 5.03 4.70 -1.57
N LEU A 55 5.59 4.91 -2.78
CA LEU A 55 5.11 4.31 -4.02
C LEU A 55 6.30 4.01 -4.91
N THR A 56 6.52 2.73 -5.19
CA THR A 56 7.54 2.27 -6.15
C THR A 56 6.92 2.12 -7.53
N ILE A 57 7.76 2.15 -8.57
CA ILE A 57 7.36 1.88 -9.96
C ILE A 57 6.68 0.51 -10.07
N PHE A 58 7.30 -0.50 -9.45
CA PHE A 58 6.75 -1.85 -9.39
C PHE A 58 5.37 -1.88 -8.71
N GLY A 59 5.21 -1.16 -7.60
CA GLY A 59 3.92 -1.03 -6.91
C GLY A 59 2.85 -0.35 -7.77
N LEU A 60 3.22 0.67 -8.54
CA LEU A 60 2.31 1.35 -9.47
C LEU A 60 1.80 0.39 -10.55
N PHE A 61 2.68 -0.35 -11.21
CA PHE A 61 2.28 -1.35 -12.21
C PHE A 61 1.43 -2.47 -11.60
N SER A 62 1.80 -2.94 -10.40
CA SER A 62 1.02 -3.94 -9.67
C SER A 62 -0.40 -3.47 -9.37
N LEU A 63 -0.59 -2.19 -9.04
CA LEU A 63 -1.91 -1.59 -8.85
C LEU A 63 -2.68 -1.51 -10.17
N GLN A 64 -2.03 -1.07 -11.26
CA GLN A 64 -2.66 -0.99 -12.59
C GLN A 64 -3.11 -2.36 -13.09
N GLU A 65 -2.35 -3.42 -12.85
CA GLU A 65 -2.71 -4.78 -13.25
C GLU A 65 -3.73 -5.43 -12.30
N GLY A 66 -3.58 -5.20 -10.99
CA GLY A 66 -4.35 -5.88 -9.95
C GLY A 66 -5.75 -5.29 -9.70
N LEU A 67 -5.92 -3.98 -9.86
CA LEU A 67 -7.23 -3.32 -9.66
C LEU A 67 -8.12 -3.55 -10.89
N LYS A 68 -9.38 -3.92 -10.68
CA LYS A 68 -10.31 -4.14 -11.79
C LYS A 68 -10.75 -2.81 -12.39
N GLU A 69 -11.07 -2.86 -13.67
CA GLU A 69 -11.63 -1.72 -14.38
C GLU A 69 -12.94 -1.26 -13.71
N ARG A 70 -13.10 0.04 -13.50
CA ARG A 70 -14.22 0.66 -12.78
C ARG A 70 -14.38 0.21 -11.32
N GLU A 71 -13.30 -0.20 -10.66
CA GLU A 71 -13.28 -0.53 -9.23
C GLU A 71 -12.81 0.66 -8.37
N LEU A 72 -13.48 0.86 -7.22
CA LEU A 72 -13.07 1.79 -6.17
C LEU A 72 -12.32 1.05 -5.07
N CYS A 73 -11.24 1.65 -4.56
CA CYS A 73 -10.52 1.13 -3.41
C CYS A 73 -9.97 2.24 -2.52
N VAL A 74 -9.56 1.85 -1.30
CA VAL A 74 -8.78 2.71 -0.41
C VAL A 74 -7.31 2.52 -0.73
N PHE A 75 -6.60 3.62 -1.00
CA PHE A 75 -5.18 3.63 -1.33
C PHE A 75 -4.39 4.43 -0.29
N PHE A 76 -3.51 3.73 0.44
CA PHE A 76 -2.63 4.34 1.44
C PHE A 76 -1.30 4.75 0.81
N ARG A 77 -0.93 6.03 0.97
CA ARG A 77 0.36 6.56 0.54
C ARG A 77 0.70 7.83 1.30
N ASN A 78 1.96 7.99 1.68
CA ASN A 78 2.48 9.15 2.41
C ASN A 78 1.68 9.47 3.67
N ASN A 79 1.34 8.42 4.43
CA ASN A 79 0.53 8.53 5.65
C ASN A 79 -0.88 9.11 5.43
N HIS A 80 -1.41 9.02 4.21
CA HIS A 80 -2.75 9.47 3.85
C HIS A 80 -3.56 8.35 3.20
N PHE A 81 -4.85 8.25 3.55
CA PHE A 81 -5.79 7.37 2.87
C PHE A 81 -6.48 8.14 1.76
N ASN A 82 -6.41 7.61 0.54
CA ASN A 82 -6.99 8.19 -0.65
C ASN A 82 -8.10 7.28 -1.18
N THR A 83 -9.12 7.86 -1.79
CA THR A 83 -10.06 7.11 -2.63
C THR A 83 -9.45 6.97 -4.01
N MET A 84 -9.20 5.75 -4.47
CA MET A 84 -8.66 5.46 -5.79
C MET A 84 -9.73 4.80 -6.67
N PHE A 85 -9.71 5.13 -7.96
CA PHE A 85 -10.56 4.56 -8.99
C PHE A 85 -9.75 4.17 -10.21
N LYS A 86 -10.13 3.08 -10.90
CA LYS A 86 -9.55 2.71 -12.19
C LYS A 86 -10.52 2.98 -13.34
N PHE A 87 -10.04 3.70 -14.36
CA PHE A 87 -10.80 4.00 -15.57
C PHE A 87 -9.90 4.00 -16.82
N GLU A 88 -10.35 3.33 -17.87
CA GLU A 88 -9.62 3.16 -19.14
C GLU A 88 -8.17 2.68 -18.94
N GLY A 89 -7.96 1.77 -17.98
CA GLY A 89 -6.63 1.24 -17.66
C GLY A 89 -5.75 2.16 -16.81
N GLU A 90 -6.25 3.34 -16.43
CA GLU A 90 -5.51 4.35 -15.68
C GLU A 90 -6.02 4.48 -14.24
N LEU A 91 -5.15 4.91 -13.33
CA LEU A 91 -5.48 5.07 -11.92
C LEU A 91 -5.70 6.54 -11.58
N TYR A 92 -6.75 6.80 -10.81
CA TYR A 92 -7.17 8.14 -10.40
C TYR A 92 -7.34 8.21 -8.89
N ILE A 93 -7.03 9.36 -8.30
CA ILE A 93 -7.22 9.69 -6.89
C ILE A 93 -8.25 10.80 -6.76
N LEU A 94 -9.20 10.66 -5.83
CA LEU A 94 -10.21 11.69 -5.59
C LEU A 94 -9.55 12.98 -5.05
N ALA A 95 -9.79 14.10 -5.71
CA ALA A 95 -9.36 15.41 -5.27
C ALA A 95 -10.21 15.85 -4.08
N THR A 96 -9.59 15.94 -2.90
CA THR A 96 -10.27 16.26 -1.62
C THR A 96 -9.67 17.48 -0.90
N ASP A 97 -8.61 18.07 -1.45
CA ASP A 97 -7.95 19.23 -0.86
C ASP A 97 -8.86 20.46 -0.89
N GLN A 98 -8.95 21.18 0.23
CA GLN A 98 -9.74 22.40 0.35
C GLN A 98 -9.28 23.49 -0.63
N GLY A 99 -8.04 23.46 -1.09
CA GLY A 99 -7.53 24.35 -2.14
C GLY A 99 -8.31 24.26 -3.47
N TYR A 100 -9.06 23.18 -3.69
CA TYR A 100 -9.86 22.97 -4.90
C TYR A 100 -11.33 23.41 -4.77
N ILE A 101 -11.71 24.06 -3.67
CA ILE A 101 -13.10 24.46 -3.41
C ILE A 101 -13.74 25.31 -4.55
N ASN A 102 -12.92 26.10 -5.25
CA ASN A 102 -13.36 26.95 -6.36
C ASN A 102 -13.16 26.28 -7.75
N GLN A 103 -12.76 25.01 -7.78
CA GLN A 103 -12.54 24.23 -8.99
C GLN A 103 -13.58 23.10 -9.07
N SER A 104 -14.83 23.45 -9.37
CA SER A 104 -15.96 22.50 -9.43
C SER A 104 -15.72 21.32 -10.36
N ASP A 105 -14.89 21.50 -11.38
CA ASP A 105 -14.66 20.53 -12.44
C ASP A 105 -13.48 19.60 -12.13
N LEU A 106 -12.78 19.80 -11.00
CA LEU A 106 -11.68 18.96 -10.55
C LEU A 106 -12.19 17.92 -9.54
N VAL A 107 -12.43 16.72 -10.03
CA VAL A 107 -12.87 15.59 -9.20
C VAL A 107 -11.76 14.55 -9.02
N TRP A 108 -11.00 14.26 -10.07
CA TRP A 108 -10.01 13.18 -10.09
C TRP A 108 -8.62 13.67 -10.51
N GLU A 109 -7.59 13.21 -9.82
CA GLU A 109 -6.18 13.39 -10.15
C GLU A 109 -5.59 12.08 -10.67
N LYS A 110 -5.03 12.07 -11.88
CA LYS A 110 -4.34 10.87 -12.38
C LYS A 110 -3.10 10.56 -11.53
N LEU A 111 -2.94 9.29 -11.14
CA LEU A 111 -1.76 8.79 -10.45
C LEU A 111 -0.68 8.40 -11.48
N ASN A 112 0.47 9.07 -11.46
CA ASN A 112 1.61 8.76 -12.34
C ASN A 112 2.94 8.69 -11.57
N GLU A 113 3.96 8.18 -12.28
CA GLU A 113 5.32 8.05 -11.79
C GLU A 113 5.96 9.44 -11.64
N GLY A 114 6.32 9.81 -10.41
CA GLY A 114 7.08 11.03 -10.14
C GLY A 114 6.25 12.31 -10.13
N GLN A 115 5.81 12.70 -8.92
CA GLN A 115 5.05 13.92 -8.62
C GLN A 115 3.67 13.97 -9.28
N ARG A 116 2.70 14.57 -8.57
CA ARG A 116 1.39 14.95 -9.13
C ARG A 116 1.63 15.75 -10.41
N ASN A 117 1.76 15.13 -11.59
CA ASN A 117 1.44 15.85 -12.80
C ASN A 117 -0.08 15.89 -12.81
N MET A 118 -0.60 17.06 -12.46
CA MET A 118 -2.02 17.40 -12.42
C MET A 118 -2.56 17.32 -13.86
N LEU A 119 -2.71 16.08 -14.36
CA LEU A 119 -3.49 15.81 -15.55
C LEU A 119 -4.94 16.00 -15.11
N ARG A 120 -5.43 17.21 -15.40
CA ARG A 120 -6.82 17.60 -15.16
C ARG A 120 -7.66 16.82 -16.15
N GLN A 121 -8.25 15.71 -15.70
CA GLN A 121 -9.36 15.15 -16.44
C GLN A 121 -10.62 15.85 -15.97
N TYR A 122 -11.05 16.81 -16.79
CA TYR A 122 -12.34 17.46 -16.68
C TYR A 122 -13.40 16.48 -17.15
N ASP A 123 -13.82 15.54 -16.29
CA ASP A 123 -15.07 14.84 -16.58
C ASP A 123 -15.78 14.40 -15.30
N VAL A 124 -16.98 14.92 -15.13
CA VAL A 124 -17.98 14.49 -14.15
C VAL A 124 -18.66 13.18 -14.55
N SER A 125 -18.24 12.55 -15.66
CA SER A 125 -18.94 11.43 -16.32
C SER A 125 -18.16 10.10 -16.39
N LEU A 126 -17.05 9.92 -15.66
CA LEU A 126 -16.31 8.63 -15.60
C LEU A 126 -17.24 7.45 -15.23
#